data_AF-A0A3D0LCW0-F1
#
_entry.id   AF-A0A3D0LCW0-F1
#
_cell.length_a   1.000
_cell.length_b   1.000
_cell.length_c   1.000
_cell.angle_alpha   90.00
_cell.angle_beta   90.00
_cell.angle_gamma   90.00
#
_symmetry.space_group_name_H-M   'P 1'
#
loop_
_entity.id
_entity.type
_entity.pdbx_description
1 polymer ?
#
loop_
_entity_poly.entity_id
_entity_poly.type
_entity_poly.pdbx_seq_one_letter_code
_entity_poly.pdbx_strand_id
1 'polypeptide(L)'
;MAKKTFYITTAIAYASGKPHIGNTYEIVLADSIARYKRFTGYDVRFQTGTDEHGQKIETKAFENFSTPKEFVDEQAGEIKRIWDIMNTSYDKFIRTTDEYHEVQ
;
A
#
# COMPACT_ATOMS: atom_id res chain seq x y z
N MET A 1 -12.54 12.27 -27.48
CA MET A 1 -11.26 11.50 -27.54
C MET A 1 -11.06 10.83 -26.19
N ALA A 2 -10.57 9.60 -26.15
CA ALA A 2 -10.28 8.91 -24.89
C ALA A 2 -9.14 9.63 -24.14
N LYS A 3 -9.24 9.75 -22.81
CA LYS A 3 -8.15 10.29 -21.99
C LYS A 3 -6.92 9.38 -22.08
N LYS A 4 -5.73 9.95 -22.12
CA LYS A 4 -4.48 9.17 -22.04
C LYS A 4 -4.39 8.53 -20.66
N THR A 5 -3.94 7.28 -20.59
CA THR A 5 -3.77 6.56 -19.33
C THR A 5 -2.41 6.86 -18.69
N PHE A 6 -2.35 6.87 -17.36
CA PHE A 6 -1.12 6.96 -16.58
C PHE A 6 -1.19 6.04 -15.37
N TYR A 7 -0.24 5.12 -15.24
CA TYR A 7 -0.15 4.19 -14.11
C TYR A 7 1.06 4.55 -13.26
N ILE A 8 0.84 4.73 -11.96
CA ILE A 8 1.89 4.99 -10.97
C ILE A 8 1.71 4.07 -9.76
N THR A 9 2.84 3.64 -9.20
CA THR A 9 2.89 2.74 -8.05
C THR A 9 3.88 3.27 -7.01
N THR A 10 3.71 2.85 -5.76
CA THR A 10 4.77 2.88 -4.74
C THR A 10 5.34 1.47 -4.58
N ALA A 11 6.49 1.36 -3.92
CA ALA A 11 6.80 0.16 -3.16
C ALA A 11 5.66 -0.13 -2.17
N ILE A 12 5.38 -1.42 -1.97
CA ILE A 12 4.44 -1.86 -0.96
C ILE A 12 5.12 -1.85 0.42
N ALA A 13 4.44 -1.34 1.43
CA ALA A 13 4.99 -1.19 2.77
C ALA A 13 5.12 -2.56 3.45
N TYR A 14 6.26 -2.83 4.08
CA TYR A 14 6.48 -4.10 4.77
C TYR A 14 5.62 -4.17 6.03
N ALA A 15 4.69 -5.12 6.11
CA ALA A 15 3.70 -5.27 7.18
C ALA A 15 4.27 -5.83 8.49
N SER A 16 5.56 -5.59 8.75
CA SER A 16 6.20 -5.97 10.02
C SER A 16 6.02 -4.91 11.11
N GLY A 17 5.50 -3.73 10.80
CA GLY A 17 5.30 -2.68 11.79
C GLY A 17 4.76 -1.39 11.18
N LYS A 18 4.62 -0.37 12.02
CA LYS A 18 4.12 0.94 11.60
C LYS A 18 5.05 1.61 10.57
N PRO A 19 4.50 2.22 9.52
CA PRO A 19 5.27 2.92 8.51
C PRO A 19 5.95 4.14 9.13
N HIS A 20 7.21 4.39 8.73
CA HIS A 20 7.96 5.56 9.16
C HIS A 20 8.02 6.62 8.05
N ILE A 21 8.63 7.77 8.34
CA ILE A 21 8.68 8.92 7.40
C ILE A 21 9.19 8.57 5.99
N GLY A 22 10.08 7.59 5.85
CA GLY A 22 10.53 7.10 4.55
C GLY A 22 9.40 6.53 3.68
N ASN A 23 8.52 5.69 4.24
CA ASN A 23 7.36 5.16 3.52
C ASN A 23 6.38 6.30 3.20
N THR A 24 6.17 7.19 4.17
CA THR A 24 5.28 8.36 4.05
C THR A 24 5.72 9.29 2.91
N TYR A 25 7.02 9.53 2.78
CA TYR A 25 7.58 10.36 1.73
C TYR A 25 7.23 9.83 0.33
N GLU A 26 7.40 8.52 0.14
CA GLU A 26 7.16 7.89 -1.15
C GLU A 26 5.68 7.99 -1.58
N ILE A 27 4.74 7.65 -0.69
CA ILE A 27 3.32 7.69 -1.03
C ILE A 27 2.83 9.12 -1.29
N VAL A 28 3.31 10.12 -0.54
CA VAL A 28 2.94 11.52 -0.74
C VAL A 28 3.51 12.06 -2.06
N LEU A 29 4.73 11.66 -2.43
CA LEU A 29 5.32 12.04 -3.71
C LEU A 29 4.56 11.40 -4.88
N ALA A 30 4.26 10.10 -4.79
CA ALA A 30 3.45 9.40 -5.80
C ALA A 30 2.04 10.01 -5.92
N ASP A 31 1.42 10.37 -4.79
CA ASP A 31 0.12 11.04 -4.75
C ASP A 31 0.14 12.40 -5.44
N SER A 32 1.20 13.19 -5.21
CA SER A 32 1.39 14.49 -5.86
C SER A 32 1.47 14.36 -7.38
N ILE A 33 2.21 13.35 -7.87
CA ILE A 33 2.31 13.05 -9.31
C ILE A 33 0.96 12.58 -9.86
N ALA A 34 0.27 11.68 -9.15
CA ALA A 34 -1.04 11.17 -9.54
C ALA A 34 -2.06 12.31 -9.68
N ARG A 35 -2.13 13.20 -8.69
CA ARG A 35 -3.00 14.39 -8.70
C ARG A 35 -2.67 15.33 -9.86
N TYR A 36 -1.39 15.60 -10.10
CA TYR A 36 -0.97 16.43 -11.24
C TYR A 36 -1.36 15.81 -12.60
N LYS A 37 -1.24 14.48 -12.74
CA LYS A 37 -1.66 13.77 -13.95
C LYS A 37 -3.18 13.81 -14.14
N ARG A 38 -3.96 13.64 -13.06
CA ARG A 38 -5.42 13.82 -13.11
C ARG A 38 -5.80 15.25 -13.52
N PHE A 39 -5.14 16.25 -12.92
CA PHE A 39 -5.34 17.67 -13.25
C PHE A 39 -5.05 17.99 -14.72
N THR A 40 -4.01 17.37 -15.30
CA THR A 40 -3.63 17.54 -16.72
C THR A 40 -4.46 16.69 -17.69
N GLY A 41 -5.53 16.04 -17.23
CA GLY A 41 -6.51 15.36 -18.07
C GLY A 41 -6.22 13.88 -18.35
N TYR A 42 -5.29 13.25 -17.64
CA TYR A 42 -5.05 11.80 -17.74
C TYR A 42 -6.13 11.01 -16.99
N ASP A 43 -6.38 9.80 -17.46
CA ASP A 43 -7.01 8.74 -16.69
C ASP A 43 -5.92 8.04 -15.87
N VAL A 44 -5.97 8.18 -14.55
CA VAL A 44 -4.86 7.79 -13.66
C VAL A 44 -5.25 6.57 -12.85
N ARG A 45 -4.35 5.59 -12.82
CA ARG A 45 -4.33 4.51 -11.84
C ARG A 45 -3.16 4.72 -10.90
N PHE A 46 -3.41 4.80 -9.61
CA PHE A 46 -2.43 4.92 -8.55
C PHE A 46 -2.59 3.73 -7.60
N GLN A 47 -1.54 2.90 -7.49
CA GLN A 47 -1.53 1.71 -6.61
C GLN A 47 -0.47 1.82 -5.53
N THR A 48 -0.85 1.45 -4.31
CA THR A 48 0.03 1.22 -3.17
C THR A 48 -0.39 -0.08 -2.48
N GLY A 49 0.24 -0.47 -1.38
CA GLY A 49 -0.13 -1.69 -0.69
C GLY A 49 0.85 -2.16 0.38
N THR A 50 0.74 -3.43 0.74
CA THR A 50 1.56 -4.09 1.76
C THR A 50 2.19 -5.40 1.30
N ASP A 51 3.47 -5.56 1.66
CA ASP A 51 4.18 -6.83 1.60
C ASP A 51 4.04 -7.56 2.94
N GLU A 52 3.52 -8.77 2.90
CA GLU A 52 2.96 -9.49 4.03
C GLU A 52 3.60 -10.87 4.23
N HIS A 53 4.66 -11.16 3.47
CA HIS A 53 5.38 -12.42 3.55
C HIS A 53 6.76 -12.26 4.20
N GLY A 54 7.27 -13.37 4.73
CA GLY A 54 8.64 -13.52 5.19
C GLY A 54 8.82 -13.77 6.68
N GLN A 55 9.99 -14.29 7.04
CA GLN A 55 10.31 -14.77 8.38
C GLN A 55 10.17 -13.70 9.47
N LYS A 56 10.45 -12.43 9.15
CA LYS A 56 10.31 -11.32 10.11
C LYS A 56 8.86 -11.11 10.56
N ILE A 57 7.90 -11.35 9.68
CA ILE A 57 6.47 -11.24 9.98
C ILE A 57 6.06 -12.40 10.88
N GLU A 58 6.50 -13.62 10.57
CA GLU A 58 6.24 -14.80 11.39
C GLU A 58 6.80 -14.65 12.81
N THR A 59 8.05 -14.19 12.96
CA THR A 59 8.66 -13.92 14.27
C THR A 59 7.85 -12.89 15.07
N LYS A 60 7.44 -11.78 14.43
CA LYS A 60 6.65 -10.74 15.12
C LYS A 60 5.23 -11.18 15.46
N ALA A 61 4.60 -11.99 14.61
CA ALA A 61 3.29 -12.54 14.92
C ALA A 61 3.35 -13.41 16.18
N PHE A 62 4.36 -14.28 16.27
CA PHE A 62 4.62 -15.10 17.45
C PHE A 62 4.89 -14.26 18.71
N GLU A 63 5.74 -13.23 18.62
CA GLU A 63 6.00 -12.30 19.72
C GLU A 63 4.74 -11.56 20.22
N ASN A 64 3.76 -11.35 19.34
CA ASN A 64 2.48 -10.72 19.66
C ASN A 64 1.35 -11.72 19.98
N PHE A 65 1.66 -13.01 20.16
CA PHE A 65 0.68 -14.07 20.44
C PHE A 65 -0.46 -14.14 19.39
N SER A 66 -0.11 -13.96 18.12
CA SER A 66 -1.03 -13.92 16.98
C SER A 66 -0.57 -14.84 15.86
N THR A 67 -1.47 -15.29 14.99
CA THR A 67 -1.08 -15.98 13.75
C THR A 67 -0.48 -14.97 12.76
N PRO A 68 0.37 -15.41 11.80
CA PRO A 68 0.92 -14.51 10.78
C PRO A 68 -0.16 -13.76 10.01
N LYS A 69 -1.30 -14.41 9.72
CA LYS A 69 -2.41 -13.81 8.99
C LYS A 69 -3.11 -12.71 9.79
N GLU A 70 -3.42 -12.96 11.06
CA GLU A 70 -4.01 -11.96 11.96
C GLU A 70 -3.10 -10.76 12.12
N PHE A 71 -1.79 -11.01 12.29
CA PHE A 71 -0.80 -9.95 12.42
C PHE A 71 -0.76 -9.05 11.18
N VAL A 72 -0.66 -9.62 9.97
CA VAL A 72 -0.62 -8.80 8.74
C VAL A 72 -1.96 -8.13 8.44
N ASP A 73 -3.09 -8.73 8.81
CA ASP A 73 -4.41 -8.09 8.71
C ASP A 73 -4.48 -6.81 9.55
N GLU A 74 -3.98 -6.86 10.79
CA GLU A 74 -3.88 -5.69 11.67
C GLU A 74 -2.92 -4.64 11.11
N GLN A 75 -1.70 -5.04 10.73
CA GLN A 75 -0.68 -4.11 10.24
C GLN A 75 -1.09 -3.45 8.92
N ALA A 76 -1.67 -4.22 7.98
CA ALA A 76 -2.19 -3.66 6.73
C ALA A 76 -3.35 -2.70 6.97
N GLY A 77 -4.24 -3.01 7.92
CA GLY A 77 -5.30 -2.11 8.36
C GLY A 77 -4.77 -0.78 8.88
N GLU A 78 -3.74 -0.81 9.73
CA GLU A 78 -3.12 0.41 10.27
C GLU A 78 -2.39 1.22 9.19
N ILE A 79 -1.64 0.57 8.30
CA ILE A 79 -0.97 1.24 7.17
C ILE A 79 -2.01 1.91 6.27
N LYS A 80 -3.09 1.20 5.91
CA LYS A 80 -4.17 1.75 5.11
C LYS A 80 -4.83 2.94 5.81
N ARG A 81 -5.11 2.83 7.12
CA ARG A 81 -5.66 3.93 7.92
C ARG A 81 -4.76 5.16 7.88
N ILE A 82 -3.43 4.98 7.98
CA ILE A 82 -2.45 6.08 7.90
C ILE A 82 -2.49 6.75 6.51
N TRP A 83 -2.54 5.97 5.44
CA TRP A 83 -2.68 6.51 4.07
C TRP A 83 -4.00 7.27 3.87
N ASP A 84 -5.09 6.79 4.47
CA ASP A 84 -6.41 7.41 4.44
C ASP A 84 -6.43 8.76 5.19
N ILE A 85 -5.89 8.83 6.41
CA ILE A 85 -5.85 10.09 7.18
C ILE A 85 -4.92 11.14 6.56
N MET A 86 -3.91 10.70 5.78
CA MET A 86 -3.06 11.60 5.01
C MET A 86 -3.72 12.10 3.72
N ASN A 87 -4.97 11.69 3.46
CA ASN A 87 -5.73 12.09 2.29
C ASN A 87 -5.00 11.76 0.98
N THR A 88 -4.39 10.58 0.91
CA THR A 88 -3.79 10.09 -0.34
C THR A 88 -4.91 9.63 -1.29
N SER A 89 -4.70 9.81 -2.59
CA SER A 89 -5.67 9.54 -3.65
C SER A 89 -5.35 8.27 -4.43
N TYR A 90 -4.86 7.22 -3.75
CA TYR A 90 -4.63 5.93 -4.37
C TYR A 90 -5.97 5.29 -4.78
N ASP A 91 -5.98 4.60 -5.92
CA ASP A 91 -7.18 3.93 -6.43
C ASP A 91 -7.27 2.48 -5.96
N LYS A 92 -6.14 1.88 -5.55
CA LYS A 92 -6.08 0.54 -4.98
C LYS A 92 -4.97 0.42 -3.94
N PHE A 93 -5.35 -0.20 -2.83
CA PHE A 93 -4.43 -0.76 -1.85
C PHE A 93 -4.38 -2.28 -2.10
N ILE A 94 -3.21 -2.81 -2.48
CA ILE A 94 -2.99 -4.24 -2.71
C ILE A 94 -2.36 -4.89 -1.48
N ARG A 95 -2.66 -6.15 -1.24
CA ARG A 95 -1.99 -6.97 -0.23
C ARG A 95 -1.38 -8.17 -0.92
N THR A 96 -0.16 -8.56 -0.56
CA THR A 96 0.44 -9.77 -1.14
C THR A 96 -0.28 -11.05 -0.70
N THR A 97 -1.09 -11.02 0.36
CA THR A 97 -1.99 -12.13 0.75
C THR A 97 -3.37 -12.07 0.07
N ASP A 98 -3.62 -11.11 -0.81
CA ASP A 98 -4.85 -11.11 -1.61
C ASP A 98 -4.84 -12.36 -2.51
N GLU A 99 -5.95 -13.11 -2.55
CA GLU A 99 -6.05 -14.39 -3.29
C GLU A 99 -5.58 -14.25 -4.75
N TYR A 100 -5.98 -13.20 -5.46
CA TYR A 100 -5.61 -12.94 -6.86
C TYR A 100 -4.12 -12.62 -7.06
N HIS A 101 -3.39 -12.30 -5.99
CA HIS A 101 -1.95 -12.12 -6.01
C HIS A 101 -1.22 -13.45 -5.79
N GLU A 102 -1.72 -14.31 -4.90
CA GLU A 102 -1.12 -15.60 -4.59
C GLU A 102 -1.28 -16.63 -5.73
N VAL A 103 -2.40 -16.59 -6.46
CA VAL A 103 -2.71 -17.57 -7.53
C VAL A 103 -2.07 -17.27 -8.90
N GLN A 104 -1.07 -16.37 -8.96
CA GLN A 104 -0.40 -15.97 -10.21
C GLN A 104 0.57 -17.01 -10.77
#